data_AF-A0A2D5ZZP3-F1
#
_entry.id   AF-A0A2D5ZZP3-F1
#
_cell.length_a   1.000
_cell.length_b   1.000
_cell.length_c   1.000
_cell.angle_alpha   90.00
_cell.angle_beta   90.00
_cell.angle_gamma   90.00
#
_symmetry.space_group_name_H-M   'P 1'
#
loop_
_entity.id
_entity.type
_entity.pdbx_description
1 polymer ?
#
loop_
_entity_poly.entity_id
_entity_poly.type
_entity_poly.pdbx_seq_one_letter_code
_entity_poly.pdbx_strand_id
1 'polypeptide(L)'
;MMKWMINRFLPGAGFALALFLGMQLVSTSWQGEVFFYPAGSERDPAAFAKAVDFSSLKGVNPKRFTSELLIKEARLVQKEGLVGVSFGQYFTKGDGGLWTSVCDVYDRVSIQIHALGIAESGQVPYASIEADCRSSEVDGLLQPVWIPLEAIYKSRKSNPEFDIGNDDSKVSVQVGFMTYDRPEQWELVGVRLFNSEDPSISEVVEQATIQKLHGSQFTFMDLNP
;
A
#
# COMPACT_ATOMS: atom_id res chain seq x y z
N MET A 1 61.43 31.57 -0.03
CA MET A 1 60.60 31.47 -1.25
C MET A 1 59.59 30.31 -1.27
N MET A 2 59.55 29.42 -0.26
CA MET A 2 58.72 28.20 -0.29
C MET A 2 57.35 28.29 0.42
N LYS A 3 57.03 29.42 1.06
CA LYS A 3 55.78 29.61 1.82
C LYS A 3 54.56 30.01 0.98
N TRP A 4 54.75 30.32 -0.31
CA TRP A 4 53.69 30.91 -1.14
C TRP A 4 52.94 29.91 -2.04
N MET A 5 53.39 28.64 -2.12
CA MET A 5 52.72 27.62 -2.94
C MET A 5 51.69 26.76 -2.18
N ILE A 6 51.70 26.75 -0.85
CA ILE A 6 50.84 25.85 -0.06
C ILE A 6 49.39 26.38 0.03
N ASN A 7 49.16 27.69 -0.13
CA ASN A 7 47.85 28.29 0.13
C ASN A 7 46.87 28.28 -1.08
N ARG A 8 47.25 27.70 -2.22
CA ARG A 8 46.40 27.68 -3.43
C ARG A 8 45.74 26.34 -3.72
N PHE A 9 46.14 25.26 -3.04
CA PHE A 9 45.57 23.92 -3.22
C PHE A 9 44.60 23.48 -2.12
N LEU A 10 44.56 24.16 -0.97
CA LEU A 10 43.63 23.83 0.11
C LEU A 10 42.12 24.03 -0.21
N PRO A 11 41.67 25.02 -1.00
CA PRO A 11 40.23 25.23 -1.17
C PRO A 11 39.55 24.19 -2.06
N GLY A 12 40.27 23.57 -3.00
CA GLY A 12 39.71 22.56 -3.91
C GLY A 12 39.36 21.24 -3.21
N ALA A 13 40.22 20.78 -2.29
CA ALA A 13 40.01 19.53 -1.57
C ALA A 13 38.80 19.62 -0.61
N GLY A 14 38.61 20.77 0.06
CA GLY A 14 37.45 20.97 0.94
C GLY A 14 36.12 20.95 0.19
N PHE A 15 36.07 21.53 -1.01
CA PHE A 15 34.87 21.51 -1.85
C PHE A 15 34.52 20.11 -2.36
N ALA A 16 35.52 19.33 -2.81
CA ALA A 16 35.31 17.96 -3.25
C ALA A 16 34.81 17.06 -2.10
N LEU A 17 35.36 17.23 -0.89
CA LEU A 17 34.91 16.51 0.30
C LEU A 17 33.45 16.86 0.66
N ALA A 18 33.09 18.14 0.60
CA ALA A 18 31.72 18.60 0.87
C ALA A 18 30.72 18.06 -0.16
N LEU A 19 31.08 18.02 -1.45
CA LEU A 19 30.25 17.40 -2.48
C LEU A 19 30.07 15.90 -2.25
N PHE A 20 31.14 15.20 -1.90
CA PHE A 20 31.08 13.76 -1.63
C PHE A 20 30.20 13.46 -0.40
N LEU A 21 30.36 14.20 0.69
CA LEU A 21 29.54 14.05 1.89
C LEU A 21 28.07 14.42 1.63
N GLY A 22 27.81 15.48 0.86
CA GLY A 22 26.47 15.85 0.44
C GLY A 22 25.80 14.76 -0.40
N MET A 23 26.53 14.17 -1.34
CA MET A 23 26.03 13.07 -2.18
C MET A 23 25.73 11.81 -1.37
N GLN A 24 26.58 11.46 -0.39
CA GLN A 24 26.33 10.35 0.53
C GLN A 24 25.08 10.61 1.38
N LEU A 25 24.94 11.80 1.98
CA LEU A 25 23.76 12.17 2.78
C LEU A 25 22.47 12.13 1.96
N VAL A 26 22.48 12.62 0.72
CA VAL A 26 21.31 12.55 -0.16
C VAL A 26 20.97 11.09 -0.48
N SER A 27 21.97 10.26 -0.79
CA SER A 27 21.74 8.85 -1.11
C SER A 27 21.22 8.02 0.07
N THR A 28 21.59 8.37 1.31
CA THR A 28 21.14 7.64 2.51
C THR A 28 19.88 8.22 3.14
N SER A 29 19.61 9.51 2.96
CA SER A 29 18.41 10.17 3.55
C SER A 29 17.16 10.02 2.69
N TRP A 30 17.33 9.76 1.39
CA TRP A 30 16.21 9.36 0.55
C TRP A 30 15.86 7.90 0.83
N GLN A 31 14.85 7.67 1.66
CA GLN A 31 14.20 6.37 1.85
C GLN A 31 13.38 5.91 0.62
N GLY A 32 13.70 6.38 -0.59
CA GLY A 32 13.07 5.91 -1.82
C GLY A 32 11.60 6.28 -2.03
N GLU A 33 10.97 7.06 -1.14
CA GLU A 33 9.61 7.55 -1.38
C GLU A 33 9.62 8.71 -2.40
N VAL A 34 9.47 8.37 -3.68
CA VAL A 34 9.22 9.35 -4.73
C VAL A 34 7.74 9.74 -4.67
N PHE A 35 7.46 10.89 -4.06
CA PHE A 35 6.13 11.48 -4.07
C PHE A 35 5.83 12.08 -5.45
N PHE A 36 5.07 11.37 -6.27
CA PHE A 36 4.53 11.92 -7.51
C PHE A 36 3.38 12.87 -7.18
N TYR A 37 3.65 14.17 -7.19
CA TYR A 37 2.59 15.17 -7.21
C TYR A 37 2.17 15.39 -8.67
N PRO A 38 0.94 15.03 -9.07
CA PRO A 38 0.47 15.32 -10.41
C PRO A 38 0.47 16.84 -10.62
N ALA A 39 1.16 17.30 -11.68
CA ALA A 39 1.23 18.71 -12.04
C ALA A 39 -0.18 19.21 -12.43
N GLY A 40 -0.93 19.71 -11.44
CA GLY A 40 -2.32 20.12 -11.60
C GLY A 40 -3.16 20.07 -10.32
N SER A 41 -2.66 19.48 -9.22
CA SER A 41 -3.36 19.57 -7.94
C SER A 41 -3.21 20.96 -7.32
N GLU A 42 -4.36 21.57 -7.02
CA GLU A 42 -4.51 22.79 -6.26
C GLU A 42 -3.71 22.67 -4.95
N ARG A 43 -2.92 23.70 -4.60
CA ARG A 43 -2.12 23.71 -3.37
C ARG A 43 -3.07 23.71 -2.16
N ASP A 44 -3.41 22.54 -1.65
CA ASP A 44 -4.04 22.45 -0.35
C ASP A 44 -3.02 22.90 0.72
N PRO A 45 -3.31 23.95 1.50
CA PRO A 45 -2.45 24.34 2.61
C PRO A 45 -2.32 23.16 3.56
N ALA A 46 -1.24 23.12 4.36
CA ALA A 46 -0.95 22.11 5.37
C ALA A 46 -2.12 21.97 6.38
N ALA A 47 -3.18 21.33 5.95
CA ALA A 47 -4.32 20.93 6.70
C ALA A 47 -3.93 19.57 7.23
N PHE A 48 -3.70 19.50 8.54
CA PHE A 48 -4.01 18.30 9.29
C PHE A 48 -5.22 17.67 8.63
N ALA A 49 -5.08 16.43 8.15
CA ALA A 49 -6.20 15.67 7.63
C ALA A 49 -7.26 15.67 8.73
N LYS A 50 -8.21 16.60 8.63
CA LYS A 50 -9.30 16.72 9.59
C LYS A 50 -10.00 15.39 9.46
N ALA A 51 -9.87 14.54 10.49
CA ALA A 51 -10.65 13.31 10.60
C ALA A 51 -12.08 13.67 10.22
N VAL A 52 -12.53 13.18 9.07
CA VAL A 52 -13.74 13.68 8.43
C VAL A 52 -14.90 13.26 9.34
N ASP A 53 -15.59 14.23 9.95
CA ASP A 53 -16.68 13.93 10.90
C ASP A 53 -17.96 13.56 10.13
N PHE A 54 -18.27 12.26 10.10
CA PHE A 54 -19.45 11.72 9.41
C PHE A 54 -20.77 11.94 10.16
N SER A 55 -20.76 12.56 11.33
CA SER A 55 -21.99 12.74 12.12
C SER A 55 -23.03 13.65 11.46
N SER A 56 -22.63 14.43 10.45
CA SER A 56 -23.51 15.31 9.68
C SER A 56 -24.21 14.63 8.48
N LEU A 57 -23.78 13.43 8.07
CA LEU A 57 -24.39 12.68 6.96
C LEU A 57 -25.66 11.94 7.40
N LYS A 58 -26.70 12.70 7.81
CA LYS A 58 -28.03 12.14 8.07
C LYS A 58 -28.70 11.77 6.74
N GLY A 59 -28.66 10.49 6.38
CA GLY A 59 -29.46 9.91 5.28
C GLY A 59 -28.68 9.38 4.08
N VAL A 60 -27.36 9.56 4.02
CA VAL A 60 -26.50 8.88 3.03
C VAL A 60 -25.98 7.60 3.69
N ASN A 61 -26.00 6.46 2.98
CA ASN A 61 -25.52 5.18 3.49
C ASN A 61 -24.05 5.32 3.95
N PRO A 62 -23.75 5.33 5.26
CA PRO A 62 -22.41 5.63 5.78
C PRO A 62 -21.37 4.66 5.22
N LYS A 63 -21.77 3.42 4.95
CA LYS A 63 -20.93 2.36 4.39
C LYS A 63 -20.29 2.73 3.06
N ARG A 64 -21.02 3.45 2.18
CA ARG A 64 -20.46 3.81 0.87
C ARG A 64 -19.30 4.80 1.03
N PHE A 65 -19.46 5.74 1.95
CA PHE A 65 -18.46 6.78 2.17
C PHE A 65 -17.19 6.22 2.82
N THR A 66 -17.34 5.30 3.79
CA THR A 66 -16.21 4.63 4.44
C THR A 66 -15.41 3.78 3.44
N SER A 67 -16.11 3.04 2.57
CA SER A 67 -15.49 2.26 1.49
C SER A 67 -14.74 3.14 0.50
N GLU A 68 -15.32 4.30 0.14
CA GLU A 68 -14.66 5.27 -0.74
C GLU A 68 -13.40 5.85 -0.07
N LEU A 69 -13.41 6.17 1.22
CA LEU A 69 -12.21 6.65 1.92
C LEU A 69 -11.10 5.60 2.04
N LEU A 70 -11.48 4.36 2.38
CA LEU A 70 -10.54 3.23 2.50
C LEU A 70 -9.69 3.10 1.23
N ILE A 71 -10.35 3.16 0.07
CA ILE A 71 -9.69 3.04 -1.22
C ILE A 71 -9.07 4.34 -1.69
N LYS A 72 -9.72 5.50 -1.50
CA LYS A 72 -9.21 6.79 -1.97
C LYS A 72 -7.81 7.09 -1.44
N GLU A 73 -7.55 6.77 -0.18
CA GLU A 73 -6.23 6.97 0.45
C GLU A 73 -5.32 5.75 0.33
N ALA A 74 -5.68 4.74 -0.47
CA ALA A 74 -4.85 3.56 -0.67
C ALA A 74 -3.56 3.91 -1.41
N ARG A 75 -2.45 3.28 -0.99
CA ARG A 75 -1.10 3.54 -1.49
C ARG A 75 -0.34 2.23 -1.66
N LEU A 76 0.45 2.16 -2.73
CA LEU A 76 1.45 1.10 -2.89
C LEU A 76 2.73 1.51 -2.15
N VAL A 77 3.22 0.60 -1.31
CA VAL A 77 4.47 0.76 -0.56
C VAL A 77 5.43 -0.31 -1.05
N GLN A 78 6.67 0.04 -1.36
CA GLN A 78 7.70 -0.94 -1.75
C GLN A 78 8.79 -0.99 -0.70
N LYS A 79 9.15 -2.19 -0.25
CA LYS A 79 10.24 -2.40 0.72
C LYS A 79 10.98 -3.69 0.42
N GLU A 80 12.29 -3.62 0.18
CA GLU A 80 13.16 -4.80 0.06
C GLU A 80 12.68 -5.86 -0.96
N GLY A 81 12.07 -5.43 -2.07
CA GLY A 81 11.52 -6.36 -3.08
C GLY A 81 10.14 -6.95 -2.71
N LEU A 82 9.50 -6.44 -1.67
CA LEU A 82 8.09 -6.69 -1.37
C LEU A 82 7.26 -5.49 -1.80
N VAL A 83 6.06 -5.77 -2.32
CA VAL A 83 5.03 -4.74 -2.56
C VAL A 83 3.96 -4.89 -1.49
N GLY A 84 3.68 -3.81 -0.79
CA GLY A 84 2.59 -3.71 0.17
C GLY A 84 1.50 -2.78 -0.33
N VAL A 85 0.27 -3.03 0.11
CA VAL A 85 -0.85 -2.12 -0.09
C VAL A 85 -1.26 -1.57 1.27
N SER A 86 -1.19 -0.25 1.44
CA SER A 86 -1.75 0.45 2.59
C SER A 86 -3.09 1.07 2.19
N PHE A 87 -4.06 1.10 3.10
CA PHE A 87 -5.39 1.67 2.87
C PHE A 87 -5.65 2.85 3.80
N GLY A 88 -6.64 3.68 3.49
CA GLY A 88 -7.07 4.76 4.36
C GLY A 88 -7.65 4.27 5.68
N GLN A 89 -7.18 4.82 6.80
CA GLN A 89 -7.82 4.62 8.09
C GLN A 89 -9.02 5.58 8.23
N TYR A 90 -10.15 5.06 8.72
CA TYR A 90 -11.29 5.87 9.10
C TYR A 90 -11.79 5.49 10.49
N PHE A 91 -12.58 6.37 11.07
CA PHE A 91 -13.17 6.20 12.39
C PHE A 91 -14.70 6.19 12.27
N THR A 92 -15.34 5.29 13.01
CA THR A 92 -16.79 5.22 13.12
C THR A 92 -17.22 5.51 14.56
N LYS A 93 -18.48 5.88 14.77
CA LYS A 93 -19.02 6.01 16.12
C LYS A 93 -19.56 4.65 16.57
N GLY A 94 -18.98 4.07 17.61
CA GLY A 94 -19.47 2.86 18.24
C GLY A 94 -20.72 3.09 19.10
N ASP A 95 -21.18 2.04 19.79
CA ASP A 95 -22.44 2.02 20.56
C ASP A 95 -22.50 2.99 21.77
N GLY A 96 -21.38 3.63 22.12
CA GLY A 96 -21.32 4.68 23.14
C GLY A 96 -21.16 6.10 22.60
N GLY A 97 -21.20 6.28 21.27
CA GLY A 97 -20.85 7.54 20.62
C GLY A 97 -19.35 7.87 20.65
N LEU A 98 -18.53 6.95 21.17
CA LEU A 98 -17.06 7.01 21.12
C LEU A 98 -16.58 6.72 19.71
N TRP A 99 -15.51 7.39 19.30
CA TRP A 99 -14.82 7.11 18.04
C TRP A 99 -14.03 5.82 18.16
N THR A 100 -14.22 4.94 17.20
CA THR A 100 -13.61 3.61 17.13
C THR A 100 -12.89 3.49 15.80
N SER A 101 -11.65 2.99 15.82
CA SER A 101 -10.87 2.77 14.59
C SER A 101 -11.53 1.68 13.76
N VAL A 102 -11.40 1.75 12.43
CA VAL A 102 -11.85 0.66 11.55
C VAL A 102 -11.28 -0.70 11.96
N CYS A 103 -10.02 -0.78 12.39
CA CYS A 103 -9.42 -2.05 12.82
C CYS A 103 -9.83 -2.52 14.22
N ASP A 104 -10.51 -1.68 15.01
CA ASP A 104 -11.13 -2.13 16.26
C ASP A 104 -12.46 -2.84 15.98
N VAL A 105 -13.08 -2.57 14.82
CA VAL A 105 -14.33 -3.21 14.36
C VAL A 105 -14.02 -4.47 13.53
N TYR A 106 -13.05 -4.36 12.63
CA TYR A 106 -12.61 -5.43 11.73
C TYR A 106 -11.19 -5.83 12.07
N ASP A 107 -10.97 -7.09 12.45
CA ASP A 107 -9.64 -7.60 12.82
C ASP A 107 -8.86 -8.14 11.60
N ARG A 108 -9.51 -8.32 10.45
CA ARG A 108 -8.91 -8.89 9.24
C ARG A 108 -9.20 -8.06 8.00
N VAL A 109 -8.23 -8.06 7.09
CA VAL A 109 -8.32 -7.51 5.74
C VAL A 109 -8.03 -8.61 4.72
N SER A 110 -8.90 -8.73 3.71
CA SER A 110 -8.73 -9.59 2.56
C SER A 110 -8.62 -8.74 1.30
N ILE A 111 -7.57 -8.97 0.52
CA ILE A 111 -7.27 -8.29 -0.74
C ILE A 111 -7.38 -9.32 -1.85
N GLN A 112 -8.15 -9.00 -2.88
CA GLN A 112 -8.25 -9.81 -4.08
C GLN A 112 -7.59 -9.09 -5.25
N ILE A 113 -6.60 -9.75 -5.87
CA ILE A 113 -5.92 -9.26 -7.06
C ILE A 113 -6.08 -10.26 -8.21
N HIS A 114 -6.22 -9.75 -9.44
CA HIS A 114 -6.32 -10.55 -10.65
C HIS A 114 -5.13 -10.28 -11.57
N ALA A 115 -4.66 -11.32 -12.25
CA ALA A 115 -3.67 -11.20 -13.30
C ALA A 115 -4.24 -10.47 -14.53
N LEU A 116 -3.43 -9.59 -15.13
CA LEU A 116 -3.78 -8.93 -16.39
C LEU A 116 -3.12 -9.63 -17.58
N GLY A 117 -3.83 -9.64 -18.72
CA GLY A 117 -3.28 -10.09 -20.01
C GLY A 117 -3.16 -11.60 -20.20
N ILE A 118 -3.51 -12.42 -19.21
CA ILE A 118 -3.45 -13.88 -19.30
C ILE A 118 -4.73 -14.55 -18.79
N ALA A 119 -5.05 -15.71 -19.36
CA ALA A 119 -6.13 -16.58 -18.90
C ALA A 119 -5.83 -18.04 -19.27
N GLU A 120 -6.16 -18.98 -18.39
CA GLU A 120 -6.09 -20.42 -18.67
C GLU A 120 -7.49 -20.98 -18.79
N SER A 121 -7.82 -21.64 -19.90
CA SER A 121 -9.14 -22.26 -20.07
C SER A 121 -10.31 -21.29 -19.83
N GLY A 122 -10.11 -19.99 -20.10
CA GLY A 122 -11.10 -18.93 -19.87
C GLY A 122 -11.18 -18.39 -18.43
N GLN A 123 -10.30 -18.83 -17.53
CA GLN A 123 -10.21 -18.35 -16.15
C GLN A 123 -8.99 -17.46 -15.96
N VAL A 124 -9.18 -16.33 -15.30
CA VAL A 124 -8.12 -15.37 -15.00
C VAL A 124 -7.44 -15.81 -13.69
N PRO A 125 -6.10 -15.90 -13.65
CA PRO A 125 -5.38 -16.15 -12.40
C PRO A 125 -5.70 -15.09 -11.35
N TYR A 126 -5.89 -15.51 -10.10
CA TYR A 126 -6.17 -14.60 -8.99
C TYR A 126 -5.35 -14.95 -7.77
N ALA A 127 -5.14 -13.96 -6.90
CA ALA A 127 -4.63 -14.18 -5.56
C ALA A 127 -5.56 -13.52 -4.53
N SER A 128 -5.85 -14.25 -3.46
CA SER A 128 -6.52 -13.79 -2.25
C SER A 128 -5.49 -13.68 -1.14
N ILE A 129 -5.29 -12.48 -0.62
CA ILE A 129 -4.32 -12.19 0.44
C ILE A 129 -5.10 -11.77 1.68
N GLU A 130 -4.96 -12.51 2.77
CA GLU A 130 -5.57 -12.19 4.06
C GLU A 130 -4.51 -11.82 5.08
N ALA A 131 -4.73 -10.72 5.80
CA ALA A 131 -3.84 -10.23 6.85
C ALA A 131 -4.63 -9.64 8.02
N ASP A 132 -3.94 -9.38 9.12
CA ASP A 132 -4.53 -8.64 10.26
C ASP A 132 -4.78 -7.17 9.88
N CYS A 133 -5.92 -6.62 10.28
CA CYS A 133 -6.17 -5.19 10.21
C CYS A 133 -5.42 -4.50 11.34
N ARG A 134 -4.49 -3.60 11.00
CA ARG A 134 -3.76 -2.81 11.99
C ARG A 134 -3.70 -1.36 11.59
N SER A 135 -3.74 -0.48 12.59
CA SER A 135 -3.52 0.95 12.37
C SER A 135 -2.02 1.19 12.18
N SER A 136 -1.65 2.02 11.21
CA SER A 136 -0.25 2.43 11.00
C SER A 136 0.17 3.46 12.06
N GLU A 137 1.47 3.60 12.28
CA GLU A 137 2.03 4.76 12.99
C GLU A 137 1.93 6.05 12.13
N VAL A 138 1.80 5.89 10.81
CA VAL A 138 1.56 7.00 9.89
C VAL A 138 0.09 7.40 9.97
N ASP A 139 -0.16 8.64 10.40
CA ASP A 139 -1.50 9.18 10.59
C ASP A 139 -2.40 8.95 9.38
N GLY A 140 -3.56 8.32 9.62
CA GLY A 140 -4.62 8.15 8.63
C GLY A 140 -4.46 6.97 7.68
N LEU A 141 -3.52 6.05 7.93
CA LEU A 141 -3.31 4.85 7.12
C LEU A 141 -3.38 3.56 7.94
N LEU A 142 -3.77 2.48 7.29
CA LEU A 142 -3.63 1.12 7.79
C LEU A 142 -2.21 0.61 7.54
N GLN A 143 -1.75 -0.29 8.40
CA GLN A 143 -0.48 -0.98 8.21
C GLN A 143 -0.47 -1.67 6.84
N PRO A 144 0.61 -1.57 6.05
CA PRO A 144 0.66 -2.19 4.73
C PRO A 144 0.48 -3.70 4.79
N VAL A 145 -0.38 -4.23 3.92
CA VAL A 145 -0.51 -5.67 3.66
C VAL A 145 0.51 -6.06 2.62
N TRP A 146 1.54 -6.79 3.04
CA TRP A 146 2.63 -7.22 2.15
C TRP A 146 2.22 -8.39 1.27
N ILE A 147 2.36 -8.21 -0.05
CA ILE A 147 2.07 -9.20 -1.07
C ILE A 147 3.40 -9.80 -1.54
N PRO A 148 3.61 -11.12 -1.35
CA PRO A 148 4.87 -11.79 -1.67
C PRO A 148 4.95 -12.15 -3.16
N LEU A 149 4.88 -11.15 -4.03
CA LEU A 149 4.87 -11.36 -5.47
C LEU A 149 6.02 -12.26 -5.90
N GLU A 150 7.25 -12.04 -5.42
CA GLU A 150 8.40 -12.86 -5.76
C GLU A 150 8.22 -14.36 -5.40
N ALA A 151 7.59 -14.67 -4.27
CA ALA A 151 7.31 -16.04 -3.87
C ALA A 151 6.22 -16.68 -4.75
N ILE A 152 5.17 -15.91 -5.06
CA ILE A 152 4.09 -16.31 -5.98
C ILE A 152 4.69 -16.60 -7.35
N TYR A 153 5.53 -15.69 -7.87
CA TYR A 153 6.26 -15.90 -9.10
C TYR A 153 7.08 -17.17 -8.96
N LYS A 154 8.07 -17.27 -8.07
CA LYS A 154 9.00 -18.42 -8.01
C LYS A 154 8.34 -19.78 -7.83
N SER A 155 7.12 -19.85 -7.28
CA SER A 155 6.36 -21.09 -7.21
C SER A 155 6.15 -21.75 -8.58
N ARG A 156 6.17 -23.09 -8.57
CA ARG A 156 5.77 -23.93 -9.72
C ARG A 156 4.46 -24.67 -9.48
N LYS A 157 3.85 -24.48 -8.32
CA LYS A 157 2.57 -25.08 -7.97
C LYS A 157 1.46 -24.27 -8.65
N SER A 158 0.40 -24.94 -9.09
CA SER A 158 -0.77 -24.27 -9.70
C SER A 158 -1.61 -23.50 -8.67
N ASN A 159 -1.68 -23.99 -7.42
CA ASN A 159 -2.39 -23.32 -6.33
C ASN A 159 -1.49 -23.30 -5.08
N PRO A 160 -0.44 -22.46 -5.05
CA PRO A 160 0.37 -22.32 -3.86
C PRO A 160 -0.40 -21.61 -2.75
N GLU A 161 -0.18 -22.09 -1.53
CA GLU A 161 -0.58 -21.43 -0.30
C GLU A 161 0.69 -20.97 0.41
N PHE A 162 0.73 -19.71 0.84
CA PHE A 162 1.85 -19.15 1.57
C PHE A 162 1.35 -18.58 2.89
N ASP A 163 2.01 -18.96 3.98
CA ASP A 163 1.92 -18.25 5.25
C ASP A 163 3.19 -17.43 5.41
N ILE A 164 3.06 -16.11 5.38
CA ILE A 164 4.16 -15.17 5.48
C ILE A 164 3.91 -14.29 6.69
N GLY A 165 4.82 -14.34 7.63
CA GLY A 165 4.63 -13.67 8.88
C GLY A 165 5.75 -13.94 9.85
N ASN A 166 6.08 -12.93 10.64
CA ASN A 166 6.72 -13.16 11.92
C ASN A 166 5.63 -13.55 12.93
N ASP A 167 6.01 -13.94 14.15
CA ASP A 167 5.07 -14.30 15.23
C ASP A 167 3.98 -13.25 15.44
N ASP A 168 4.27 -11.99 15.11
CA ASP A 168 3.38 -10.86 15.28
C ASP A 168 2.47 -10.55 14.08
N SER A 169 2.57 -11.14 12.88
CA SER A 169 1.65 -10.78 11.78
C SER A 169 1.48 -11.93 10.79
N LYS A 170 0.31 -12.54 10.73
CA LYS A 170 0.06 -13.67 9.82
C LYS A 170 -0.61 -13.20 8.53
N VAL A 171 0.12 -13.26 7.42
CA VAL A 171 -0.42 -13.09 6.07
C VAL A 171 -0.60 -14.46 5.41
N SER A 172 -1.82 -14.78 5.02
CA SER A 172 -2.15 -15.98 4.25
C SER A 172 -2.42 -15.59 2.81
N VAL A 173 -1.78 -16.29 1.87
CA VAL A 173 -1.92 -16.04 0.44
C VAL A 173 -2.38 -17.31 -0.24
N GLN A 174 -3.55 -17.24 -0.87
CA GLN A 174 -4.08 -18.29 -1.72
C GLN A 174 -4.07 -17.83 -3.16
N VAL A 175 -3.39 -18.56 -4.04
CA VAL A 175 -3.38 -18.26 -5.47
C VAL A 175 -4.16 -19.34 -6.22
N GLY A 176 -4.99 -18.93 -7.17
CA GLY A 176 -5.82 -19.82 -7.99
C GLY A 176 -5.60 -19.61 -9.48
N PHE A 177 -5.72 -20.69 -10.24
CA PHE A 177 -5.61 -20.71 -11.71
C PHE A 177 -4.27 -20.18 -12.25
N MET A 178 -3.15 -20.45 -11.56
CA MET A 178 -1.84 -20.10 -12.11
C MET A 178 -1.46 -20.98 -13.29
N THR A 179 -1.14 -20.32 -14.40
CA THR A 179 -0.60 -20.84 -15.65
C THR A 179 0.90 -21.13 -15.56
N TYR A 180 1.44 -21.79 -16.59
CA TYR A 180 2.90 -21.86 -16.79
C TYR A 180 3.49 -20.47 -17.08
N ASP A 181 2.78 -19.66 -17.87
CA ASP A 181 3.16 -18.28 -18.19
C ASP A 181 2.78 -17.39 -17.01
N ARG A 182 3.74 -16.75 -16.37
CA ARG A 182 3.48 -15.91 -15.19
C ARG A 182 2.99 -14.53 -15.62
N PRO A 183 1.98 -13.97 -14.94
CA PRO A 183 1.47 -12.63 -15.28
C PRO A 183 2.52 -11.57 -14.97
N GLU A 184 2.75 -10.60 -15.83
CA GLU A 184 3.67 -9.47 -15.52
C GLU A 184 2.99 -8.38 -14.69
N GLN A 185 1.66 -8.39 -14.65
CA GLN A 185 0.83 -7.34 -14.08
C GLN A 185 -0.32 -7.95 -13.29
N TRP A 186 -0.58 -7.37 -12.11
CA TRP A 186 -1.75 -7.68 -11.30
C TRP A 186 -2.59 -6.43 -11.10
N GLU A 187 -3.91 -6.55 -11.05
CA GLU A 187 -4.86 -5.49 -10.76
C GLU A 187 -5.55 -5.75 -9.42
N LEU A 188 -5.71 -4.73 -8.59
CA LEU A 188 -6.55 -4.79 -7.39
C LEU A 188 -8.03 -4.83 -7.77
N VAL A 189 -8.71 -5.92 -7.44
CA VAL A 189 -10.12 -6.17 -7.80
C VAL A 189 -11.06 -6.03 -6.62
N GLY A 190 -10.61 -6.34 -5.41
CA GLY A 190 -11.47 -6.27 -4.23
C GLY A 190 -10.70 -6.08 -2.95
N VAL A 191 -11.35 -5.41 -2.00
CA VAL A 191 -10.88 -5.29 -0.62
C VAL A 191 -12.04 -5.60 0.29
N ARG A 192 -11.84 -6.47 1.27
CA ARG A 192 -12.84 -6.81 2.28
C ARG A 192 -12.23 -6.66 3.66
N LEU A 193 -12.87 -5.85 4.50
CA LEU A 193 -12.64 -5.83 5.94
C LEU A 193 -13.68 -6.71 6.61
N PHE A 194 -13.28 -7.54 7.54
CA PHE A 194 -14.19 -8.45 8.25
C PHE A 194 -13.71 -8.74 9.66
N ASN A 195 -14.64 -9.17 10.50
CA ASN A 195 -14.35 -9.70 11.82
C ASN A 195 -14.23 -11.23 11.76
N SER A 196 -13.16 -11.81 12.29
CA SER A 196 -12.92 -13.25 12.25
C SER A 196 -13.87 -14.04 13.16
N GLU A 197 -14.33 -13.44 14.25
CA GLU A 197 -15.33 -14.03 15.15
C GLU A 197 -16.74 -14.00 14.55
N ASP A 198 -17.08 -12.92 13.83
CA ASP A 198 -18.34 -12.76 13.11
C ASP A 198 -18.15 -12.25 11.66
N PRO A 199 -17.95 -13.16 10.68
CA PRO A 199 -17.75 -12.81 9.28
C PRO A 199 -18.96 -12.11 8.62
N SER A 200 -20.13 -12.13 9.25
CA SER A 200 -21.31 -11.40 8.76
C SER A 200 -21.12 -9.88 8.88
N ILE A 201 -20.30 -9.45 9.84
CA ILE A 201 -19.85 -8.08 9.99
C ILE A 201 -18.66 -7.89 9.04
N SER A 202 -18.97 -7.47 7.82
CA SER A 202 -17.95 -7.17 6.82
C SER A 202 -18.30 -5.92 5.99
N GLU A 203 -17.25 -5.29 5.50
CA GLU A 203 -17.30 -4.21 4.54
C GLU A 203 -16.53 -4.66 3.29
N VAL A 204 -17.20 -4.65 2.14
CA VAL A 204 -16.64 -5.11 0.86
C VAL A 204 -16.60 -3.93 -0.09
N VAL A 205 -15.42 -3.67 -0.64
CA VAL A 205 -15.22 -2.69 -1.70
C VAL A 205 -14.99 -3.42 -3.01
N GLU A 206 -15.96 -3.27 -3.91
CA GLU A 206 -15.98 -3.93 -5.22
C GLU A 206 -15.09 -3.22 -6.24
N GLN A 207 -14.65 -3.97 -7.26
CA GLN A 207 -13.81 -3.51 -8.37
C GLN A 207 -14.33 -2.23 -9.02
N ALA A 208 -15.64 -2.12 -9.25
CA ALA A 208 -16.23 -0.94 -9.88
C ALA A 208 -15.98 0.35 -9.08
N THR A 209 -15.94 0.27 -7.75
CA THR A 209 -15.62 1.41 -6.88
C THR A 209 -14.14 1.73 -6.95
N ILE A 210 -13.28 0.71 -6.95
CA ILE A 210 -11.82 0.85 -7.05
C ILE A 210 -11.43 1.52 -8.37
N GLN A 211 -11.95 1.02 -9.49
CA GLN A 211 -11.73 1.58 -10.83
C GLN A 211 -12.28 3.00 -10.97
N LYS A 212 -13.43 3.30 -10.34
CA LYS A 212 -13.98 4.66 -10.35
C LYS A 212 -13.05 5.66 -9.64
N LEU A 213 -12.42 5.26 -8.53
CA LEU A 213 -11.61 6.16 -7.70
C LEU A 213 -10.18 6.32 -8.21
N HIS A 214 -9.57 5.24 -8.71
CA HIS A 214 -8.14 5.23 -9.09
C HIS A 214 -7.87 4.89 -10.54
N GLY A 215 -8.90 4.60 -11.34
CA GLY A 215 -8.72 4.13 -12.71
C GLY A 215 -7.90 2.85 -12.75
N SER A 216 -6.91 2.79 -13.64
CA SER A 216 -5.96 1.67 -13.80
C SER A 216 -4.68 1.82 -12.96
N GLN A 217 -4.64 2.70 -11.95
CA GLN A 217 -3.39 3.01 -11.23
C GLN A 217 -2.98 1.94 -10.21
N PHE A 218 -3.88 1.05 -9.77
CA PHE A 218 -3.55 -0.10 -8.93
C PHE A 218 -3.13 -1.32 -9.75
N THR A 219 -2.17 -1.11 -10.66
CA THR A 219 -1.49 -2.20 -11.34
C THR A 219 -0.14 -2.44 -10.68
N PHE A 220 0.03 -3.62 -10.10
CA PHE A 220 1.32 -4.08 -9.60
C PHE A 220 2.13 -4.54 -10.82
N MET A 221 3.14 -3.77 -11.22
CA MET A 221 4.10 -4.19 -12.23
C MET A 221 5.21 -5.02 -11.59
N ASP A 222 5.76 -5.96 -12.36
CA ASP A 222 6.86 -6.83 -11.95
C ASP A 222 8.02 -6.03 -11.33
N LEU A 223 8.56 -6.55 -10.23
CA LEU A 223 9.68 -5.98 -9.47
C LEU A 223 11.04 -6.35 -10.06
N ASN A 224 11.07 -6.82 -11.31
CA ASN A 224 12.28 -7.20 -12.00
C ASN A 224 12.72 -6.03 -12.92
N PRO A 225 13.60 -5.12 -12.44
CA PRO A 225 14.15 -4.05 -13.26
C PRO A 225 15.09 -4.55 -14.37
#